data_AF-A0A3C2A6E3-F1
#
_entry.id   AF-A0A3C2A6E3-F1
#
_cell.length_a   1.000
_cell.length_b   1.000
_cell.length_c   1.000
_cell.angle_alpha   90.00
_cell.angle_beta   90.00
_cell.angle_gamma   90.00
#
_symmetry.space_group_name_H-M   'P 1'
#
loop_
_entity.id
_entity.type
_entity.pdbx_description
1 polymer ?
#
loop_
_entity_poly.entity_id
_entity_poly.type
_entity_poly.pdbx_seq_one_letter_code
_entity_poly.pdbx_strand_id
1 'polypeptide(L)'
;MKTTPVFLGLLGLLLACSPSTTDFVDHNQNGEMDLFEDMSKPLDERVADIISRLTLEQKLSLVTGTGMMGFSPEAPPQRVPGAAGQSYGIPELGIPSIVLADGPAGVRILPQREGDEATYFCTAFPIETVLASTWDVELVESVGQAMGTEALEYGVDVFLAPALNLHRNPLTGRNFEYYSEDPLLSGTMAGVSARGVQSKGVATSLKHYVANNQETNRFFVNAKIDERTLRELYLRGFEVALGISNSRTIMSSYNQLNGMPTSQNRELQTDVLRGEWGFEGLVMTDWFSGTSAIEQMQAGNDLLMPGTPEQREKLLAAVEEGTLSESVLDENLTNILKVTLETPVAKGYAYSNQPDLKAHAQVALDAAAQGIILLKNEAEALPLASGQTVAAFGNTSYRFISGGTGSGDVNSAYTVSLVDGLTGAGDTLSE
;
A
#
# COMPACT_ATOMS: atom_id res chain seq x y z
N MET A 1 -76.77 -26.53 16.42
CA MET A 1 -75.50 -26.41 15.66
C MET A 1 -74.41 -25.94 16.60
N LYS A 2 -73.50 -26.83 16.99
CA LYS A 2 -72.14 -26.50 17.45
C LYS A 2 -71.37 -27.82 17.46
N THR A 3 -70.63 -27.99 16.38
CA THR A 3 -69.78 -29.12 16.03
C THR A 3 -68.43 -29.02 16.74
N THR A 4 -67.96 -30.14 17.27
CA THR A 4 -66.57 -30.39 17.67
C THR A 4 -65.66 -30.45 16.42
N PRO A 5 -64.38 -30.07 16.55
CA PRO A 5 -63.30 -30.95 16.08
C PRO A 5 -62.16 -31.01 17.12
N VAL A 6 -61.69 -32.19 17.54
CA VAL A 6 -60.63 -33.03 16.93
C VAL A 6 -59.32 -32.25 16.72
N PHE A 7 -58.40 -32.38 17.68
CA PHE A 7 -56.98 -32.03 17.53
C PHE A 7 -56.23 -33.27 17.02
N LEU A 8 -55.70 -33.20 15.80
CA LEU A 8 -54.74 -34.16 15.25
C LEU A 8 -53.35 -33.78 15.75
N GLY A 9 -52.66 -34.73 16.40
CA GLY A 9 -51.23 -34.60 16.71
C GLY A 9 -50.39 -34.91 15.47
N LEU A 10 -49.54 -33.97 15.06
CA LEU A 10 -48.41 -34.24 14.17
C LEU A 10 -47.15 -34.40 15.03
N LEU A 11 -46.61 -35.62 15.04
CA LEU A 11 -45.31 -35.95 15.61
C LEU A 11 -44.24 -35.55 14.57
N GLY A 12 -43.64 -34.37 14.74
CA GLY A 12 -42.47 -33.97 13.97
C GLY A 12 -41.20 -34.56 14.57
N LEU A 13 -40.54 -35.46 13.84
CA LEU A 13 -39.16 -35.86 14.12
C LEU A 13 -38.25 -34.63 13.94
N LEU A 14 -37.86 -33.99 15.03
CA LEU A 14 -36.74 -33.07 15.06
C LEU A 14 -35.46 -33.90 15.10
N LEU A 15 -34.80 -34.05 13.95
CA LEU A 15 -33.39 -34.37 13.87
C LEU A 15 -32.63 -33.23 14.56
N ALA A 16 -32.22 -33.45 15.80
CA ALA A 16 -31.29 -32.57 16.48
C ALA A 16 -29.92 -32.73 15.82
N CYS A 17 -29.58 -31.85 14.88
CA CYS A 17 -28.18 -31.53 14.63
C CYS A 17 -27.66 -30.83 15.89
N SER A 18 -26.83 -31.53 16.66
CA SER A 18 -26.02 -30.90 17.69
C SER A 18 -25.08 -29.89 17.03
N PRO A 19 -25.05 -28.61 17.44
CA PRO A 19 -23.97 -27.74 17.04
C PRO A 19 -22.70 -28.26 17.71
N SER A 20 -21.71 -28.68 16.93
CA SER A 20 -20.36 -28.91 17.44
C SER A 20 -19.82 -27.55 17.88
N THR A 21 -19.85 -27.30 19.19
CA THR A 21 -19.22 -26.15 19.81
C THR A 21 -17.72 -26.43 19.88
N THR A 22 -17.00 -26.20 18.80
CA THR A 22 -15.54 -26.06 18.85
C THR A 22 -15.21 -24.63 19.29
N ASP A 23 -14.33 -24.48 20.28
CA ASP A 23 -13.87 -23.17 20.79
C ASP A 23 -12.88 -22.47 19.83
N PHE A 24 -12.75 -22.95 18.59
CA PHE A 24 -11.84 -22.43 17.56
C PHE A 24 -12.54 -22.40 16.18
N VAL A 25 -12.02 -21.58 15.27
CA VAL A 25 -12.47 -21.52 13.87
C VAL A 25 -11.72 -22.59 13.09
N ASP A 26 -12.44 -23.66 12.74
CA ASP A 26 -11.96 -24.75 11.88
C ASP A 26 -12.06 -24.32 10.42
N HIS A 27 -10.97 -23.77 9.88
CA HIS A 27 -10.92 -23.20 8.54
C HIS A 27 -10.92 -24.27 7.45
N ASN A 28 -10.28 -25.42 7.69
CA ASN A 28 -10.19 -26.51 6.72
C ASN A 28 -11.23 -27.62 6.92
N GLN A 29 -12.11 -27.46 7.91
CA GLN A 29 -13.26 -28.32 8.19
C GLN A 29 -12.87 -29.77 8.52
N ASN A 30 -11.72 -29.98 9.16
CA ASN A 30 -11.24 -31.31 9.53
C ASN A 30 -11.73 -31.77 10.92
N GLY A 31 -12.36 -30.88 11.70
CA GLY A 31 -12.90 -31.16 13.03
C GLY A 31 -11.87 -31.17 14.16
N GLU A 32 -10.60 -30.83 13.89
CA GLU A 32 -9.49 -30.77 14.83
C GLU A 32 -8.83 -29.40 14.80
N MET A 33 -8.31 -28.92 15.95
CA MET A 33 -7.61 -27.63 15.97
C MET A 33 -6.20 -27.81 15.43
N ASP A 34 -5.96 -27.27 14.24
CA ASP A 34 -4.64 -27.28 13.64
C ASP A 34 -3.69 -26.24 14.26
N LEU A 35 -2.38 -26.46 14.13
CA LEU A 35 -1.38 -25.55 14.73
C LEU A 35 -1.54 -24.13 14.17
N PHE A 36 -1.83 -23.96 12.88
CA PHE A 36 -2.07 -22.65 12.29
C PHE A 36 -3.34 -21.94 12.79
N GLU A 37 -4.31 -22.69 13.32
CA GLU A 37 -5.58 -22.16 13.85
C GLU A 37 -5.45 -21.76 15.34
N ASP A 38 -4.48 -22.33 16.05
CA ASP A 38 -4.22 -22.05 17.46
C ASP A 38 -3.53 -20.68 17.64
N MET A 39 -4.36 -19.65 17.88
CA MET A 39 -3.91 -18.28 18.14
C MET A 39 -3.03 -18.12 19.40
N SER A 40 -2.91 -19.14 20.26
CA SER A 40 -1.99 -19.11 21.41
C SER A 40 -0.53 -19.40 21.03
N LYS A 41 -0.29 -19.89 19.81
CA LYS A 41 1.03 -20.27 19.31
C LYS A 41 1.77 -19.08 18.69
N PRO A 42 3.11 -19.09 18.71
CA PRO A 42 3.90 -18.09 18.01
C PRO A 42 3.53 -18.00 16.52
N LEU A 43 3.48 -16.79 15.97
CA LEU A 43 3.14 -16.56 14.57
C LEU A 43 4.02 -17.40 13.63
N ASP A 44 5.31 -17.51 13.92
CA ASP A 44 6.28 -18.26 13.13
C ASP A 44 5.96 -19.76 13.06
N GLU A 45 5.49 -20.37 14.15
CA GLU A 45 5.06 -21.77 14.16
C GLU A 45 3.80 -21.98 13.31
N ARG A 46 2.87 -21.04 13.39
CA ARG A 46 1.61 -21.06 12.62
C ARG A 46 1.87 -20.91 11.12
N VAL A 47 2.78 -20.00 10.74
CA VAL A 47 3.20 -19.79 9.36
C VAL A 47 3.90 -21.04 8.81
N ALA A 48 4.79 -21.66 9.58
CA ALA A 48 5.46 -22.90 9.17
C ALA A 48 4.46 -24.05 8.94
N ASP A 49 3.43 -24.19 9.79
CA ASP A 49 2.37 -25.19 9.61
C ASP A 49 1.57 -24.94 8.33
N ILE A 50 1.20 -23.68 8.04
CA ILE A 50 0.55 -23.31 6.78
C ILE A 50 1.41 -23.74 5.59
N ILE A 51 2.68 -23.33 5.55
CA ILE A 51 3.58 -23.62 4.42
C ILE A 51 3.74 -25.12 4.20
N SER A 52 3.78 -25.92 5.28
CA SER A 52 3.90 -27.38 5.20
C SER A 52 2.70 -28.07 4.55
N ARG A 53 1.54 -27.38 4.50
CA ARG A 53 0.28 -27.88 3.91
C ARG A 53 0.09 -27.44 2.47
N LEU A 54 0.88 -26.48 2.00
CA LEU A 54 0.75 -25.93 0.65
C LEU A 54 1.30 -26.89 -0.39
N THR A 55 0.56 -27.08 -1.47
CA THR A 55 1.09 -27.65 -2.71
C THR A 55 2.07 -26.67 -3.37
N LEU A 56 2.95 -27.18 -4.22
CA LEU A 56 3.84 -26.32 -5.00
C LEU A 56 3.08 -25.27 -5.82
N GLU A 57 1.92 -25.62 -6.40
CA GLU A 57 1.08 -24.68 -7.16
C GLU A 57 0.54 -23.54 -6.29
N GLN A 58 0.12 -23.84 -5.06
CA GLN A 58 -0.31 -22.81 -4.10
C GLN A 58 0.87 -21.92 -3.67
N LYS A 59 2.04 -22.50 -3.43
CA LYS A 59 3.27 -21.75 -3.12
C LYS A 59 3.63 -20.77 -4.23
N LEU A 60 3.63 -21.24 -5.48
CA LEU A 60 3.89 -20.42 -6.67
C LEU A 60 2.85 -19.33 -6.88
N SER A 61 1.58 -19.61 -6.56
CA SER A 61 0.53 -18.61 -6.63
C SER A 61 0.76 -17.51 -5.59
N LEU A 62 1.07 -17.86 -4.34
CA LEU A 62 1.23 -16.89 -3.25
C LEU A 62 2.45 -15.95 -3.43
N VAL A 63 3.52 -16.38 -4.09
CA VAL A 63 4.67 -15.49 -4.41
C VAL A 63 4.43 -14.59 -5.63
N THR A 64 3.23 -14.64 -6.24
CA THR A 64 2.86 -13.79 -7.38
C THR A 64 1.53 -13.07 -7.13
N GLY A 65 1.38 -11.87 -7.67
CA GLY A 65 0.08 -11.20 -7.72
C GLY A 65 -0.87 -11.87 -8.72
N THR A 66 -2.15 -11.51 -8.64
CA THR A 66 -3.21 -12.10 -9.48
C THR A 66 -3.31 -11.50 -10.88
N GLY A 67 -2.34 -10.68 -11.29
CA GLY A 67 -2.38 -9.85 -12.49
C GLY A 67 -2.98 -8.46 -12.24
N MET A 68 -2.97 -7.63 -13.29
CA MET A 68 -3.46 -6.25 -13.24
C MET A 68 -4.69 -6.09 -14.13
N MET A 69 -5.78 -5.55 -13.58
CA MET A 69 -6.99 -5.22 -14.32
C MET A 69 -6.66 -4.36 -15.57
N GLY A 70 -7.20 -4.76 -16.72
CA GLY A 70 -6.95 -4.10 -18.01
C GLY A 70 -5.69 -4.57 -18.76
N PHE A 71 -4.74 -5.23 -18.08
CA PHE A 71 -3.53 -5.82 -18.67
C PHE A 71 -3.53 -7.35 -18.60
N SER A 72 -4.25 -7.92 -17.64
CA SER A 72 -4.39 -9.35 -17.40
C SER A 72 -5.89 -9.72 -17.52
N PRO A 73 -6.36 -10.16 -18.70
CA PRO A 73 -7.78 -10.50 -18.90
C PRO A 73 -8.28 -11.61 -17.99
N GLU A 74 -7.36 -12.45 -17.50
CA GLU A 74 -7.63 -13.57 -16.60
C GLU A 74 -7.53 -13.20 -15.12
N ALA A 75 -7.23 -11.92 -14.80
CA ALA A 75 -7.16 -11.48 -13.41
C ALA A 75 -8.53 -11.64 -12.73
N PRO A 76 -8.60 -12.27 -11.55
CA PRO A 76 -9.84 -12.40 -10.81
C PRO A 76 -10.34 -11.01 -10.37
N PRO A 77 -11.64 -10.87 -10.10
CA PRO A 77 -12.19 -9.67 -9.50
C PRO A 77 -11.45 -9.30 -8.22
N GLN A 78 -11.10 -8.02 -8.09
CA GLN A 78 -10.47 -7.50 -6.88
C GLN A 78 -11.50 -7.28 -5.78
N ARG A 79 -11.14 -7.62 -4.53
CA ARG A 79 -11.97 -7.31 -3.35
C ARG A 79 -12.22 -5.81 -3.19
N VAL A 80 -11.25 -4.99 -3.59
CA VAL A 80 -11.36 -3.52 -3.64
C VAL A 80 -11.14 -3.06 -5.09
N PRO A 81 -12.21 -2.80 -5.85
CA PRO A 81 -12.09 -2.35 -7.24
C PRO A 81 -11.24 -1.09 -7.40
N GLY A 82 -10.29 -1.13 -8.34
CA GLY A 82 -9.37 -0.03 -8.64
C GLY A 82 -8.09 -0.04 -7.80
N ALA A 83 -7.94 -0.97 -6.86
CA ALA A 83 -6.68 -1.22 -6.19
C ALA A 83 -5.58 -1.62 -7.21
N ALA A 84 -4.33 -1.31 -6.89
CA ALA A 84 -3.21 -1.52 -7.79
C ALA A 84 -2.91 -3.01 -8.03
N GLY A 85 -3.16 -3.86 -7.03
CA GLY A 85 -2.98 -5.31 -7.17
C GLY A 85 -3.57 -6.10 -6.00
N GLN A 86 -3.55 -7.41 -6.14
CA GLN A 86 -4.01 -8.37 -5.13
C GLN A 86 -3.12 -9.61 -5.17
N SER A 87 -2.87 -10.23 -4.01
CA SER A 87 -2.26 -11.57 -3.96
C SER A 87 -3.31 -12.66 -4.17
N TYR A 88 -2.84 -13.90 -4.32
CA TYR A 88 -3.70 -15.06 -4.09
C TYR A 88 -3.97 -15.21 -2.58
N GLY A 89 -5.13 -15.78 -2.24
CA GLY A 89 -5.44 -16.31 -0.91
C GLY A 89 -5.56 -17.84 -0.97
N ILE A 90 -5.69 -18.49 0.19
CA ILE A 90 -5.92 -19.93 0.32
C ILE A 90 -7.23 -20.14 1.10
N PRO A 91 -8.41 -20.07 0.44
CA PRO A 91 -9.71 -20.14 1.09
C PRO A 91 -9.92 -21.39 1.95
N GLU A 92 -9.38 -22.53 1.51
CA GLU A 92 -9.41 -23.82 2.21
C GLU A 92 -8.61 -23.85 3.52
N LEU A 93 -7.70 -22.89 3.72
CA LEU A 93 -7.00 -22.66 4.98
C LEU A 93 -7.45 -21.36 5.67
N GLY A 94 -8.50 -20.71 5.16
CA GLY A 94 -9.00 -19.44 5.70
C GLY A 94 -8.07 -18.24 5.49
N ILE A 95 -7.05 -18.36 4.63
CA ILE A 95 -6.07 -17.29 4.40
C ILE A 95 -6.61 -16.36 3.32
N PRO A 96 -6.90 -15.08 3.62
CA PRO A 96 -7.39 -14.15 2.63
C PRO A 96 -6.27 -13.72 1.67
N SER A 97 -6.65 -13.13 0.53
CA SER A 97 -5.72 -12.35 -0.26
C SER A 97 -5.39 -11.02 0.42
N ILE A 98 -4.20 -10.48 0.16
CA ILE A 98 -3.86 -9.09 0.48
C ILE A 98 -4.21 -8.17 -0.69
N VAL A 99 -4.85 -7.05 -0.39
CA VAL A 99 -5.16 -5.98 -1.33
C VAL A 99 -4.13 -4.86 -1.21
N LEU A 100 -3.56 -4.46 -2.34
CA LEU A 100 -2.55 -3.42 -2.42
C LEU A 100 -3.09 -2.21 -3.21
N ALA A 101 -3.13 -1.04 -2.58
CA ALA A 101 -3.62 0.19 -3.21
C ALA A 101 -2.62 1.34 -3.10
N ASP A 102 -2.49 2.11 -4.17
CA ASP A 102 -1.79 3.39 -4.16
C ASP A 102 -2.58 4.46 -3.39
N GLY A 103 -2.05 5.64 -3.10
CA GLY A 103 -0.64 6.01 -3.17
C GLY A 103 -0.29 7.25 -2.33
N PRO A 104 0.90 7.83 -2.52
CA PRO A 104 1.47 8.89 -1.68
C PRO A 104 0.56 10.10 -1.33
N ALA A 105 -0.35 10.50 -2.21
CA ALA A 105 -1.26 11.63 -1.96
C ALA A 105 -2.63 11.22 -1.37
N GLY A 106 -2.86 9.94 -1.09
CA GLY A 106 -4.12 9.40 -0.58
C GLY A 106 -4.50 8.07 -1.24
N VAL A 107 -5.52 7.40 -0.69
CA VAL A 107 -5.99 6.11 -1.23
C VAL A 107 -6.52 6.29 -2.66
N ARG A 108 -6.08 5.44 -3.58
CA ARG A 108 -6.46 5.45 -4.99
C ARG A 108 -7.16 4.14 -5.34
N ILE A 109 -8.49 4.21 -5.31
CA ILE A 109 -9.41 3.13 -5.69
C ILE A 109 -10.46 3.66 -6.66
N LEU A 110 -11.29 2.77 -7.24
CA LEU A 110 -12.34 3.17 -8.16
C LEU A 110 -13.48 3.86 -7.38
N PRO A 111 -13.85 5.11 -7.70
CA PRO A 111 -14.81 5.89 -6.90
C PRO A 111 -16.26 5.47 -7.07
N GLN A 112 -16.57 4.73 -8.16
CA GLN A 112 -17.91 4.23 -8.48
C GLN A 112 -17.78 2.80 -8.99
N ARG A 113 -18.70 1.92 -8.61
CA ARG A 113 -18.66 0.50 -8.96
C ARG A 113 -19.91 0.12 -9.75
N GLU A 114 -19.75 -0.73 -10.75
CA GLU A 114 -20.88 -1.17 -11.57
C GLU A 114 -21.92 -1.90 -10.70
N GLY A 115 -23.19 -1.50 -10.81
CA GLY A 115 -24.28 -2.09 -10.04
C GLY A 115 -24.36 -1.64 -8.57
N ASP A 116 -23.58 -0.64 -8.16
CA ASP A 116 -23.59 -0.08 -6.82
C ASP A 116 -23.88 1.43 -6.85
N GLU A 117 -24.84 1.88 -6.04
CA GLU A 117 -25.21 3.29 -5.91
C GLU A 117 -24.29 4.06 -4.94
N ALA A 118 -23.49 3.34 -4.13
CA ALA A 118 -22.55 3.95 -3.21
C ALA A 118 -21.34 4.57 -3.94
N THR A 119 -20.69 5.52 -3.26
CA THR A 119 -19.46 6.18 -3.75
C THR A 119 -18.28 5.89 -2.83
N TYR A 120 -17.10 5.79 -3.42
CA TYR A 120 -15.85 5.37 -2.78
C TYR A 120 -14.75 6.41 -3.00
N PHE A 121 -15.10 7.69 -2.96
CA PHE A 121 -14.14 8.78 -3.06
C PHE A 121 -13.17 8.76 -1.89
N CYS A 122 -11.94 9.19 -2.13
CA CYS A 122 -10.89 9.28 -1.11
C CYS A 122 -10.43 10.72 -0.94
N THR A 123 -9.81 11.02 0.21
CA THR A 123 -9.24 12.36 0.44
C THR A 123 -7.93 12.50 -0.35
N ALA A 124 -7.83 13.55 -1.17
CA ALA A 124 -6.57 13.95 -1.79
C ALA A 124 -5.81 14.88 -0.83
N PHE A 125 -4.75 14.36 -0.22
CA PHE A 125 -3.85 15.11 0.66
C PHE A 125 -2.83 15.89 -0.16
N PRO A 126 -2.16 16.90 0.45
CA PRO A 126 -1.02 17.55 -0.18
C PRO A 126 0.05 16.52 -0.58
N ILE A 127 0.66 16.74 -1.74
CA ILE A 127 1.77 15.93 -2.23
C ILE A 127 2.94 15.90 -1.22
N GLU A 128 3.76 14.85 -1.25
CA GLU A 128 4.81 14.64 -0.25
C GLU A 128 5.84 15.79 -0.17
N THR A 129 6.12 16.49 -1.28
CA THR A 129 6.98 17.70 -1.22
C THR A 129 6.36 18.81 -0.36
N VAL A 130 5.03 18.97 -0.39
CA VAL A 130 4.32 19.96 0.46
C VAL A 130 4.32 19.48 1.91
N LEU A 131 4.12 18.17 2.14
CA LEU A 131 4.23 17.60 3.48
C LEU A 131 5.64 17.74 4.06
N ALA A 132 6.70 17.55 3.27
CA ALA A 132 8.07 17.82 3.72
C ALA A 132 8.30 19.30 4.06
N SER A 133 7.62 20.20 3.34
CA SER A 133 7.74 21.64 3.54
C SER A 133 7.18 22.12 4.88
N THR A 134 6.36 21.31 5.56
CA THR A 134 5.84 21.64 6.90
C THR A 134 6.94 21.55 7.97
N TRP A 135 7.95 20.67 7.77
CA TRP A 135 8.91 20.28 8.80
C TRP A 135 8.28 19.78 10.11
N ASP A 136 7.00 19.38 10.06
CA ASP A 136 6.19 18.99 11.21
C ASP A 136 5.87 17.50 11.18
N VAL A 137 6.55 16.75 12.05
CA VAL A 137 6.41 15.30 12.16
C VAL A 137 5.07 14.87 12.74
N GLU A 138 4.45 15.67 13.63
CA GLU A 138 3.17 15.35 14.25
C GLU A 138 2.04 15.51 13.23
N LEU A 139 2.11 16.59 12.44
CA LEU A 139 1.20 16.82 11.34
C LEU A 139 1.28 15.72 10.28
N VAL A 140 2.49 15.35 9.83
CA VAL A 140 2.66 14.28 8.84
C VAL A 140 2.20 12.91 9.37
N GLU A 141 2.41 12.63 10.66
CA GLU A 141 1.85 11.43 11.29
C GLU A 141 0.31 11.45 11.30
N SER A 142 -0.32 12.60 11.59
CA SER A 142 -1.79 12.75 11.53
C SER A 142 -2.36 12.56 10.13
N VAL A 143 -1.65 13.03 9.09
CA VAL A 143 -1.98 12.77 7.68
C VAL A 143 -1.90 11.27 7.40
N GLY A 144 -0.83 10.60 7.87
CA GLY A 144 -0.70 9.14 7.82
C GLY A 144 -1.86 8.40 8.50
N GLN A 145 -2.30 8.85 9.67
CA GLN A 145 -3.45 8.25 10.38
C GLN A 145 -4.77 8.40 9.61
N ALA A 146 -5.00 9.54 8.95
CA ALA A 146 -6.17 9.76 8.12
C ALA A 146 -6.16 8.84 6.89
N MET A 147 -5.03 8.78 6.17
CA MET A 147 -4.85 7.85 5.04
C MET A 147 -5.03 6.39 5.46
N GLY A 148 -4.43 5.99 6.59
CA GLY A 148 -4.58 4.63 7.12
C GLY A 148 -6.00 4.29 7.54
N THR A 149 -6.78 5.28 7.99
CA THR A 149 -8.19 5.09 8.33
C THR A 149 -9.01 4.85 7.06
N GLU A 150 -8.79 5.60 5.99
CA GLU A 150 -9.45 5.34 4.70
C GLU A 150 -9.07 3.98 4.13
N ALA A 151 -7.78 3.63 4.16
CA ALA A 151 -7.31 2.34 3.70
C ALA A 151 -7.98 1.19 4.47
N LEU A 152 -8.04 1.27 5.81
CA LEU A 152 -8.72 0.29 6.66
C LEU A 152 -10.21 0.17 6.30
N GLU A 153 -10.92 1.30 6.24
CA GLU A 153 -12.37 1.32 6.02
C GLU A 153 -12.78 0.94 4.59
N TYR A 154 -11.88 1.05 3.63
CA TYR A 154 -12.08 0.50 2.27
C TYR A 154 -11.55 -0.92 2.10
N GLY A 155 -10.99 -1.52 3.15
CA GLY A 155 -10.51 -2.90 3.14
C GLY A 155 -9.17 -3.09 2.41
N VAL A 156 -8.35 -2.06 2.29
CA VAL A 156 -6.96 -2.17 1.79
C VAL A 156 -6.07 -2.74 2.90
N ASP A 157 -5.22 -3.71 2.55
CA ASP A 157 -4.32 -4.36 3.52
C ASP A 157 -2.90 -3.76 3.49
N VAL A 158 -2.41 -3.42 2.30
CA VAL A 158 -1.12 -2.79 2.09
C VAL A 158 -1.31 -1.48 1.32
N PHE A 159 -1.00 -0.37 1.98
CA PHE A 159 -0.98 0.94 1.38
C PHE A 159 0.39 1.21 0.75
N LEU A 160 0.42 1.46 -0.55
CA LEU A 160 1.65 1.63 -1.35
C LEU A 160 2.19 3.05 -1.20
N ALA A 161 2.51 3.42 0.03
CA ALA A 161 3.03 4.70 0.43
C ALA A 161 3.75 4.53 1.78
N PRO A 162 4.59 5.49 2.18
CA PRO A 162 5.02 6.65 1.40
C PRO A 162 6.13 6.33 0.39
N ALA A 163 6.36 7.26 -0.53
CA ALA A 163 7.52 7.22 -1.40
C ALA A 163 8.64 8.13 -0.85
N LEU A 164 9.91 7.80 -1.07
CA LEU A 164 11.00 8.54 -0.39
C LEU A 164 12.32 8.57 -1.16
N ASN A 165 12.28 8.35 -2.47
CA ASN A 165 13.45 8.53 -3.31
C ASN A 165 13.92 10.00 -3.26
N LEU A 166 15.23 10.23 -3.15
CA LEU A 166 15.75 11.60 -3.05
C LEU A 166 15.49 12.43 -4.31
N HIS A 167 15.26 13.73 -4.12
CA HIS A 167 15.28 14.74 -5.18
C HIS A 167 16.70 14.95 -5.73
N ARG A 168 17.26 13.94 -6.40
CA ARG A 168 18.60 14.02 -7.01
C ARG A 168 18.71 15.17 -8.01
N ASN A 169 17.65 15.39 -8.76
CA ASN A 169 17.57 16.42 -9.78
C ASN A 169 16.14 16.99 -9.81
N PRO A 170 15.96 18.32 -9.98
CA PRO A 170 14.63 18.92 -9.99
C PRO A 170 13.75 18.47 -11.17
N LEU A 171 14.32 17.91 -12.23
CA LEU A 171 13.60 17.45 -13.43
C LEU A 171 12.96 16.06 -13.29
N THR A 172 13.15 15.38 -12.15
CA THR A 172 12.56 14.07 -11.92
C THR A 172 11.03 14.21 -11.84
N GLY A 173 10.33 13.57 -12.77
CA GLY A 173 8.88 13.73 -12.94
C GLY A 173 8.02 13.29 -11.76
N ARG A 174 8.60 12.57 -10.78
CA ARG A 174 7.95 12.12 -9.56
C ARG A 174 8.40 12.85 -8.30
N ASN A 175 9.22 13.90 -8.40
CA ASN A 175 9.63 14.68 -7.23
C ASN A 175 8.42 15.17 -6.41
N PHE A 176 7.29 15.48 -7.06
CA PHE A 176 6.09 15.92 -6.34
C PHE A 176 5.66 14.93 -5.23
N GLU A 177 5.79 13.63 -5.49
CA GLU A 177 5.46 12.54 -4.57
C GLU A 177 6.72 11.93 -3.93
N TYR A 178 7.76 12.72 -3.75
CA TYR A 178 8.88 12.43 -2.85
C TYR A 178 9.05 13.62 -1.89
N TYR A 179 9.75 13.41 -0.78
CA TYR A 179 9.88 14.41 0.28
C TYR A 179 10.99 15.45 0.02
N SER A 180 12.24 15.02 -0.17
CA SER A 180 13.39 15.94 -0.15
C SER A 180 14.62 15.44 -0.92
N GLU A 181 15.58 16.34 -1.13
CA GLU A 181 16.96 16.01 -1.52
C GLU A 181 17.81 15.53 -0.33
N ASP A 182 17.37 15.80 0.91
CA ASP A 182 18.06 15.40 2.13
C ASP A 182 17.52 14.07 2.70
N PRO A 183 18.39 13.08 2.99
CA PRO A 183 17.97 11.78 3.45
C PRO A 183 17.40 11.76 4.88
N LEU A 184 17.80 12.69 5.75
CA LEU A 184 17.25 12.74 7.10
C LEU A 184 15.82 13.26 7.08
N LEU A 185 15.56 14.35 6.34
CA LEU A 185 14.21 14.87 6.16
C LEU A 185 13.32 13.85 5.45
N SER A 186 13.79 13.27 4.34
CA SER A 186 13.03 12.27 3.58
C SER A 186 12.69 11.05 4.43
N GLY A 187 13.67 10.48 5.12
CA GLY A 187 13.46 9.32 5.99
C GLY A 187 12.58 9.61 7.20
N THR A 188 12.71 10.79 7.80
CA THR A 188 11.89 11.17 8.97
C THR A 188 10.43 11.34 8.59
N MET A 189 10.14 12.09 7.52
CA MET A 189 8.76 12.33 7.07
C MET A 189 8.08 11.06 6.57
N ALA A 190 8.80 10.25 5.79
CA ALA A 190 8.31 8.94 5.37
C ALA A 190 8.05 8.03 6.58
N GLY A 191 8.98 7.99 7.54
CA GLY A 191 8.85 7.16 8.74
C GLY A 191 7.62 7.50 9.57
N VAL A 192 7.36 8.78 9.84
CA VAL A 192 6.20 9.17 10.66
C VAL A 192 4.87 9.06 9.91
N SER A 193 4.86 9.31 8.59
CA SER A 193 3.71 9.03 7.73
C SER A 193 3.35 7.53 7.77
N ALA A 194 4.37 6.67 7.57
CA ALA A 194 4.19 5.23 7.61
C ALA A 194 3.71 4.74 8.99
N ARG A 195 4.32 5.23 10.07
CA ARG A 195 3.86 4.92 11.44
C ARG A 195 2.39 5.32 11.66
N GLY A 196 1.99 6.49 11.16
CA GLY A 196 0.61 6.96 11.21
C GLY A 196 -0.36 6.00 10.53
N VAL A 197 -0.04 5.53 9.32
CA VAL A 197 -0.85 4.53 8.60
C VAL A 197 -0.90 3.21 9.37
N GLN A 198 0.25 2.69 9.80
CA GLN A 198 0.33 1.41 10.51
C GLN A 198 -0.36 1.41 11.87
N SER A 199 -0.54 2.57 12.50
CA SER A 199 -1.34 2.71 13.73
C SER A 199 -2.81 2.29 13.56
N LYS A 200 -3.30 2.20 12.32
CA LYS A 200 -4.65 1.73 11.97
C LYS A 200 -4.68 0.24 11.59
N GLY A 201 -3.54 -0.46 11.66
CA GLY A 201 -3.41 -1.88 11.34
C GLY A 201 -3.13 -2.19 9.86
N VAL A 202 -3.17 -1.18 8.98
CA VAL A 202 -2.83 -1.32 7.55
C VAL A 202 -1.32 -1.29 7.37
N ALA A 203 -0.76 -2.23 6.60
CA ALA A 203 0.67 -2.23 6.32
C ALA A 203 1.05 -1.12 5.33
N THR A 204 2.26 -0.58 5.45
CA THR A 204 2.82 0.37 4.47
C THR A 204 3.86 -0.26 3.56
N SER A 205 4.17 0.43 2.46
CA SER A 205 5.24 0.04 1.54
C SER A 205 6.17 1.22 1.25
N LEU A 206 7.32 1.24 1.92
CA LEU A 206 8.37 2.24 1.64
C LEU A 206 8.89 2.03 0.21
N LYS A 207 8.80 3.06 -0.65
CA LYS A 207 9.10 2.92 -2.07
C LYS A 207 9.89 4.08 -2.69
N HIS A 208 10.73 3.88 -3.69
CA HIS A 208 11.09 2.63 -4.37
C HIS A 208 12.54 2.32 -4.03
N TYR A 209 12.77 1.17 -3.40
CA TYR A 209 14.07 0.75 -2.88
C TYR A 209 14.93 0.15 -4.01
N VAL A 210 15.93 0.84 -4.56
CA VAL A 210 16.47 2.16 -4.20
C VAL A 210 16.98 2.89 -5.46
N ALA A 211 17.25 4.18 -5.34
CA ALA A 211 17.85 5.02 -6.39
C ALA A 211 17.00 5.18 -7.67
N ASN A 212 15.67 5.11 -7.52
CA ASN A 212 14.71 5.43 -8.57
C ASN A 212 14.51 6.95 -8.69
N ASN A 213 15.55 7.67 -9.12
CA ASN A 213 15.55 9.14 -9.11
C ASN A 213 15.32 9.76 -10.50
N GLN A 214 14.84 9.01 -11.49
CA GLN A 214 14.44 9.52 -12.80
C GLN A 214 13.42 8.61 -13.48
N GLU A 215 12.48 9.20 -14.22
CA GLU A 215 11.46 8.44 -14.95
C GLU A 215 11.96 7.93 -16.31
N THR A 216 12.87 8.68 -16.95
CA THR A 216 13.42 8.32 -18.25
C THR A 216 14.11 6.95 -18.18
N ASN A 217 13.58 5.99 -18.93
CA ASN A 217 14.06 4.60 -19.00
C ASN A 217 14.14 3.89 -17.63
N ARG A 218 13.27 4.22 -16.67
CA ARG A 218 13.33 3.64 -15.31
C ARG A 218 13.37 2.11 -15.26
N PHE A 219 12.74 1.42 -16.22
CA PHE A 219 12.76 -0.06 -16.35
C PHE A 219 14.13 -0.66 -16.71
N PHE A 220 15.07 0.12 -17.24
CA PHE A 220 16.30 -0.40 -17.84
C PHE A 220 17.57 0.36 -17.45
N VAL A 221 17.44 1.59 -16.97
CA VAL A 221 18.59 2.45 -16.66
C VAL A 221 19.42 1.84 -15.53
N ASN A 222 20.74 1.89 -15.68
CA ASN A 222 21.70 1.48 -14.67
C ASN A 222 22.24 2.69 -13.92
N ALA A 223 21.77 2.90 -12.69
CA ALA A 223 22.30 3.90 -11.78
C ALA A 223 23.66 3.42 -11.25
N LYS A 224 24.74 4.14 -11.60
CA LYS A 224 26.10 3.86 -11.12
C LYS A 224 26.42 4.76 -9.94
N ILE A 225 26.47 4.19 -8.75
CA ILE A 225 26.57 4.92 -7.48
C ILE A 225 27.61 4.21 -6.61
N ASP A 226 28.62 4.93 -6.12
CA ASP A 226 29.59 4.36 -5.18
C ASP A 226 28.93 4.08 -3.82
N GLU A 227 29.48 3.11 -3.09
CA GLU A 227 28.89 2.63 -1.84
C GLU A 227 28.70 3.74 -0.80
N ARG A 228 29.63 4.71 -0.72
CA ARG A 228 29.52 5.80 0.24
C ARG A 228 28.31 6.67 -0.07
N THR A 229 28.17 7.11 -1.32
CA THR A 229 27.01 7.90 -1.77
C THR A 229 25.71 7.10 -1.59
N LEU A 230 25.73 5.80 -1.90
CA LEU A 230 24.59 4.91 -1.72
C LEU A 230 24.16 4.85 -0.26
N ARG A 231 25.09 4.62 0.68
CA ARG A 231 24.82 4.46 2.11
C ARG A 231 24.51 5.77 2.82
N GLU A 232 25.21 6.86 2.51
CA GLU A 232 25.02 8.15 3.18
C GLU A 232 23.77 8.90 2.68
N LEU A 233 23.34 8.67 1.42
CA LEU A 233 22.20 9.37 0.82
C LEU A 233 21.03 8.44 0.52
N TYR A 234 21.16 7.58 -0.49
CA TYR A 234 20.01 6.91 -1.09
C TYR A 234 19.39 5.81 -0.21
N LEU A 235 20.22 5.05 0.50
CA LEU A 235 19.77 4.05 1.48
C LEU A 235 19.40 4.69 2.82
N ARG A 236 20.07 5.79 3.20
CA ARG A 236 19.90 6.41 4.52
C ARG A 236 18.46 6.82 4.81
N GLY A 237 17.74 7.33 3.81
CA GLY A 237 16.32 7.66 3.96
C GLY A 237 15.46 6.43 4.31
N PHE A 238 15.70 5.30 3.64
CA PHE A 238 14.98 4.05 3.91
C PHE A 238 15.34 3.47 5.28
N GLU A 239 16.61 3.50 5.67
CA GLU A 239 17.06 3.05 7.01
C GLU A 239 16.37 3.85 8.12
N VAL A 240 16.34 5.18 8.00
CA VAL A 240 15.68 6.07 8.98
C VAL A 240 14.17 5.82 8.99
N ALA A 241 13.53 5.77 7.82
CA ALA A 241 12.08 5.54 7.72
C ALA A 241 11.68 4.20 8.32
N LEU A 242 12.46 3.14 8.05
CA LEU A 242 12.23 1.81 8.61
C LEU A 242 12.39 1.81 10.13
N GLY A 243 13.45 2.44 10.65
CA GLY A 243 13.69 2.53 12.10
C GLY A 243 12.59 3.30 12.87
N ILE A 244 11.93 4.26 12.23
CA ILE A 244 10.82 5.04 12.83
C ILE A 244 9.48 4.29 12.74
N SER A 245 9.21 3.67 11.59
CA SER A 245 7.88 3.14 11.26
C SER A 245 7.71 1.67 11.58
N ASN A 246 8.80 0.91 11.54
CA ASN A 246 8.77 -0.54 11.39
C ASN A 246 7.83 -0.96 10.24
N SER A 247 7.93 -0.30 9.07
CA SER A 247 7.10 -0.58 7.90
C SER A 247 7.12 -2.08 7.59
N ARG A 248 5.93 -2.68 7.43
CA ARG A 248 5.79 -4.13 7.20
C ARG A 248 6.17 -4.56 5.80
N THR A 249 6.21 -3.64 4.83
CA THR A 249 6.63 -3.95 3.47
C THR A 249 7.58 -2.89 2.88
N ILE A 250 8.35 -3.32 1.87
CA ILE A 250 9.19 -2.50 1.00
C ILE A 250 8.91 -2.84 -0.45
N MET A 251 8.93 -1.83 -1.33
CA MET A 251 8.84 -2.04 -2.77
C MET A 251 10.18 -1.80 -3.45
N SER A 252 10.73 -2.83 -4.09
CA SER A 252 11.96 -2.71 -4.88
C SER A 252 11.73 -1.87 -6.15
N SER A 253 12.72 -1.07 -6.54
CA SER A 253 12.60 -0.15 -7.69
C SER A 253 12.68 -0.82 -9.07
N TYR A 254 12.39 -0.03 -10.12
CA TYR A 254 12.52 -0.46 -11.51
C TYR A 254 13.96 -0.57 -12.01
N ASN A 255 14.81 0.38 -11.62
CA ASN A 255 16.14 0.54 -12.21
C ASN A 255 17.09 -0.59 -11.83
N GLN A 256 18.20 -0.64 -12.56
CA GLN A 256 19.39 -1.34 -12.09
C GLN A 256 20.20 -0.42 -11.18
N LEU A 257 20.89 -1.02 -10.21
CA LEU A 257 21.92 -0.39 -9.40
C LEU A 257 23.24 -1.12 -9.65
N ASN A 258 24.25 -0.40 -10.12
CA ASN A 258 25.59 -0.93 -10.36
C ASN A 258 25.62 -2.21 -11.23
N GLY A 259 24.69 -2.33 -12.18
CA GLY A 259 24.61 -3.43 -13.15
C GLY A 259 23.59 -4.53 -12.82
N MET A 260 22.95 -4.49 -11.65
CA MET A 260 21.95 -5.48 -11.25
C MET A 260 20.57 -4.84 -11.08
N PRO A 261 19.49 -5.40 -11.63
CA PRO A 261 18.12 -4.97 -11.31
C PRO A 261 17.91 -4.99 -9.79
N THR A 262 17.38 -3.91 -9.21
CA THR A 262 17.26 -3.83 -7.74
C THR A 262 16.36 -4.94 -7.18
N SER A 263 15.34 -5.39 -7.91
CA SER A 263 14.50 -6.53 -7.55
C SER A 263 15.21 -7.87 -7.51
N GLN A 264 16.39 -7.99 -8.14
CA GLN A 264 17.23 -9.21 -8.25
C GLN A 264 18.55 -9.07 -7.48
N ASN A 265 18.75 -7.97 -6.77
CA ASN A 265 20.01 -7.68 -6.12
C ASN A 265 20.02 -8.22 -4.68
N ARG A 266 20.60 -9.40 -4.48
CA ARG A 266 20.70 -10.05 -3.16
C ARG A 266 21.46 -9.22 -2.13
N GLU A 267 22.48 -8.47 -2.55
CA GLU A 267 23.23 -7.57 -1.67
C GLU A 267 22.30 -6.51 -1.07
N LEU A 268 21.40 -5.94 -1.89
CA LEU A 268 20.42 -4.96 -1.42
C LEU A 268 19.29 -5.57 -0.58
N GLN A 269 18.64 -6.60 -1.13
CA GLN A 269 17.37 -7.12 -0.58
C GLN A 269 17.59 -8.04 0.62
N THR A 270 18.70 -8.78 0.66
CA THR A 270 19.01 -9.70 1.75
C THR A 270 20.13 -9.17 2.62
N ASP A 271 21.32 -8.89 2.06
CA ASP A 271 22.50 -8.63 2.89
C ASP A 271 22.38 -7.29 3.65
N VAL A 272 22.05 -6.19 2.96
CA VAL A 272 21.80 -4.89 3.60
C VAL A 272 20.47 -4.88 4.34
N LEU A 273 19.36 -5.10 3.63
CA LEU A 273 18.03 -4.87 4.19
C LEU A 273 17.69 -5.84 5.34
N ARG A 274 17.98 -7.13 5.20
CA ARG A 274 17.68 -8.13 6.25
C ARG A 274 18.88 -8.38 7.16
N GLY A 275 20.08 -8.52 6.60
CA GLY A 275 21.29 -8.84 7.34
C GLY A 275 21.81 -7.69 8.19
N GLU A 276 21.94 -6.49 7.63
CA GLU A 276 22.41 -5.31 8.38
C GLU A 276 21.29 -4.62 9.16
N TRP A 277 20.12 -4.41 8.56
CA TRP A 277 19.04 -3.63 9.17
C TRP A 277 17.99 -4.47 9.93
N GLY A 278 18.01 -5.79 9.80
CA GLY A 278 17.09 -6.67 10.51
C GLY A 278 15.64 -6.59 10.01
N PHE A 279 15.41 -6.28 8.74
CA PHE A 279 14.06 -6.24 8.17
C PHE A 279 13.41 -7.64 8.13
N GLU A 280 12.30 -7.79 8.83
CA GLU A 280 11.51 -9.04 8.91
C GLU A 280 10.23 -9.01 8.07
N GLY A 281 10.00 -7.92 7.33
CA GLY A 281 8.80 -7.73 6.53
C GLY A 281 8.87 -8.33 5.14
N LEU A 282 7.89 -7.95 4.32
CA LEU A 282 7.71 -8.38 2.94
C LEU A 282 8.38 -7.40 1.95
N VAL A 283 9.19 -7.90 1.03
CA VAL A 283 9.64 -7.16 -0.16
C VAL A 283 8.76 -7.55 -1.35
N MET A 284 8.26 -6.55 -2.07
CA MET A 284 7.56 -6.76 -3.34
C MET A 284 8.25 -6.03 -4.49
N THR A 285 8.05 -6.51 -5.72
CA THR A 285 8.46 -5.76 -6.91
C THR A 285 7.59 -4.51 -7.10
N ASP A 286 8.15 -3.45 -7.69
CA ASP A 286 7.30 -2.52 -8.45
C ASP A 286 6.64 -3.28 -9.63
N TRP A 287 5.57 -2.74 -10.18
CA TRP A 287 4.70 -3.42 -11.16
C TRP A 287 5.46 -3.80 -12.42
N PHE A 288 5.61 -5.10 -12.68
CA PHE A 288 6.34 -5.66 -13.82
C PHE A 288 7.86 -5.39 -13.78
N SER A 289 8.42 -5.02 -12.62
CA SER A 289 9.86 -4.80 -12.48
C SER A 289 10.66 -6.11 -12.59
N GLY A 290 11.92 -5.97 -13.02
CA GLY A 290 12.89 -7.05 -13.17
C GLY A 290 12.79 -7.83 -14.48
N THR A 291 13.71 -8.79 -14.62
CA THR A 291 13.92 -9.60 -15.83
C THR A 291 13.95 -11.09 -15.57
N SER A 292 14.07 -11.54 -14.31
CA SER A 292 14.12 -12.96 -13.93
C SER A 292 13.40 -13.21 -12.61
N ALA A 293 12.28 -13.95 -12.67
CA ALA A 293 11.51 -14.35 -11.49
C ALA A 293 12.34 -15.23 -10.53
N ILE A 294 13.19 -16.11 -11.06
CA ILE A 294 14.05 -16.99 -10.27
C ILE A 294 15.06 -16.16 -9.47
N GLU A 295 15.72 -15.19 -10.11
CA GLU A 295 16.69 -14.32 -9.43
C GLU A 295 16.01 -13.38 -8.42
N GLN A 296 14.77 -12.94 -8.69
CA GLN A 296 13.98 -12.16 -7.73
C GLN A 296 13.71 -12.98 -6.45
N MET A 297 13.26 -14.23 -6.60
CA MET A 297 13.05 -15.13 -5.46
C MET A 297 14.34 -15.34 -4.66
N GLN A 298 15.45 -15.65 -5.35
CA GLN A 298 16.76 -15.89 -4.72
C GLN A 298 17.37 -14.65 -4.06
N ALA A 299 17.02 -13.45 -4.53
CA ALA A 299 17.49 -12.20 -3.94
C ALA A 299 16.79 -11.87 -2.62
N GLY A 300 15.65 -12.49 -2.32
CA GLY A 300 14.79 -12.14 -1.19
C GLY A 300 13.73 -11.08 -1.54
N ASN A 301 13.32 -11.01 -2.81
CA ASN A 301 12.13 -10.26 -3.22
C ASN A 301 10.94 -11.21 -3.25
N ASP A 302 10.11 -11.15 -2.21
CA ASP A 302 9.21 -12.25 -1.89
C ASP A 302 7.96 -12.30 -2.78
N LEU A 303 7.39 -11.14 -3.15
CA LEU A 303 6.13 -11.04 -3.91
C LEU A 303 6.30 -10.33 -5.25
N LEU A 304 6.06 -11.05 -6.34
CA LEU A 304 6.12 -10.50 -7.70
C LEU A 304 4.79 -9.83 -8.09
N MET A 305 4.82 -8.51 -8.22
CA MET A 305 3.66 -7.69 -8.59
C MET A 305 3.76 -7.16 -10.03
N PRO A 306 2.62 -7.09 -10.77
CA PRO A 306 1.31 -7.59 -10.39
C PRO A 306 1.15 -9.10 -10.59
N GLY A 307 2.21 -9.81 -11.02
CA GLY A 307 2.18 -11.23 -11.36
C GLY A 307 1.77 -11.49 -12.81
N THR A 308 2.42 -12.46 -13.44
CA THR A 308 2.08 -12.95 -14.79
C THR A 308 2.09 -14.48 -14.85
N PRO A 309 1.31 -15.09 -15.77
CA PRO A 309 1.39 -16.54 -16.00
C PRO A 309 2.81 -17.03 -16.31
N GLU A 310 3.55 -16.30 -17.16
CA GLU A 310 4.93 -16.64 -17.54
C GLU A 310 5.88 -16.69 -16.34
N GLN A 311 5.72 -15.79 -15.35
CA GLN A 311 6.53 -15.83 -14.13
C GLN A 311 6.29 -17.14 -13.36
N ARG A 312 5.04 -17.56 -13.20
CA ARG A 312 4.71 -18.81 -12.51
C ARG A 312 5.19 -20.04 -13.26
N GLU A 313 5.04 -20.07 -14.58
CA GLU A 313 5.53 -21.17 -15.43
C GLU A 313 7.05 -21.33 -15.30
N LYS A 314 7.80 -20.22 -15.32
CA LYS A 314 9.26 -20.24 -15.14
C LYS A 314 9.67 -20.69 -13.75
N LEU A 315 8.96 -20.26 -12.71
CA LEU A 315 9.24 -20.68 -11.33
C LEU A 315 8.92 -22.17 -11.12
N LEU A 316 7.81 -22.67 -11.67
CA LEU A 316 7.46 -24.10 -11.64
C LEU A 316 8.57 -24.93 -12.29
N ALA A 317 8.93 -24.61 -13.53
CA ALA A 317 9.98 -25.31 -14.25
C ALA A 317 11.31 -25.27 -13.48
N ALA A 318 11.66 -24.13 -12.89
CA ALA A 318 12.90 -24.00 -12.12
C ALA A 318 12.92 -24.90 -10.87
N VAL A 319 11.79 -25.06 -10.17
CA VAL A 319 11.68 -25.96 -9.02
C VAL A 319 11.74 -27.43 -9.47
N GLU A 320 11.00 -27.80 -10.52
CA GLU A 320 11.00 -29.16 -11.05
C GLU A 320 12.36 -29.59 -11.60
N GLU A 321 13.10 -28.67 -12.22
CA GLU A 321 14.46 -28.88 -12.74
C GLU A 321 15.55 -28.76 -11.65
N GLY A 322 15.20 -28.31 -10.44
CA GLY A 322 16.12 -28.13 -9.32
C GLY A 322 17.06 -26.93 -9.43
N THR A 323 16.77 -25.97 -10.32
CA THR A 323 17.51 -24.70 -10.43
C THR A 323 17.05 -23.64 -9.44
N LEU A 324 15.85 -23.83 -8.86
CA LEU A 324 15.35 -23.11 -7.69
C LEU A 324 14.97 -24.13 -6.61
N SER A 325 15.50 -23.99 -5.39
CA SER A 325 15.05 -24.83 -4.28
C SER A 325 13.68 -24.37 -3.80
N GLU A 326 12.77 -25.31 -3.53
CA GLU A 326 11.47 -25.02 -2.92
C GLU A 326 11.61 -24.30 -1.57
N SER A 327 12.70 -24.53 -0.83
CA SER A 327 12.99 -23.82 0.43
C SER A 327 13.14 -22.30 0.25
N VAL A 328 13.57 -21.82 -0.94
CA VAL A 328 13.60 -20.38 -1.24
C VAL A 328 12.18 -19.82 -1.36
N LEU A 329 11.24 -20.59 -1.90
CA LEU A 329 9.83 -20.21 -1.91
C LEU A 329 9.29 -20.19 -0.47
N ASP A 330 9.62 -21.18 0.35
CA ASP A 330 9.17 -21.24 1.75
C ASP A 330 9.68 -20.05 2.59
N GLU A 331 10.92 -19.61 2.37
CA GLU A 331 11.47 -18.40 2.99
C GLU A 331 10.69 -17.15 2.58
N ASN A 332 10.42 -16.97 1.29
CA ASN A 332 9.65 -15.83 0.77
C ASN A 332 8.19 -15.86 1.26
N LEU A 333 7.58 -17.04 1.28
CA LEU A 333 6.22 -17.25 1.78
C LEU A 333 6.10 -16.96 3.27
N THR A 334 7.16 -17.23 4.04
CA THR A 334 7.19 -16.89 5.46
C THR A 334 6.99 -15.38 5.64
N ASN A 335 7.69 -14.56 4.86
CA ASN A 335 7.57 -13.10 4.92
C ASN A 335 6.20 -12.61 4.44
N ILE A 336 5.66 -13.20 3.36
CA ILE A 336 4.31 -12.89 2.86
C ILE A 336 3.25 -13.21 3.93
N LEU A 337 3.26 -14.44 4.47
CA LEU A 337 2.23 -14.92 5.39
C LEU A 337 2.28 -14.21 6.74
N LYS A 338 3.46 -13.85 7.25
CA LYS A 338 3.58 -13.00 8.44
C LYS A 338 2.84 -11.66 8.28
N VAL A 339 2.97 -11.03 7.11
CA VAL A 339 2.23 -9.79 6.81
C VAL A 339 0.75 -10.09 6.62
N THR A 340 0.38 -11.09 5.83
CA THR A 340 -1.01 -11.45 5.51
C THR A 340 -1.82 -11.76 6.77
N LEU A 341 -1.32 -12.58 7.69
CA LEU A 341 -2.04 -12.96 8.91
C LEU A 341 -2.19 -11.81 9.90
N GLU A 342 -1.38 -10.76 9.75
CA GLU A 342 -1.40 -9.58 10.59
C GLU A 342 -2.31 -8.46 10.06
N THR A 343 -2.92 -8.64 8.88
CA THR A 343 -3.84 -7.65 8.29
C THR A 343 -5.18 -7.62 9.03
N PRO A 344 -5.91 -6.49 8.99
CA PRO A 344 -7.24 -6.40 9.60
C PRO A 344 -8.21 -7.44 9.04
N VAL A 345 -8.16 -7.70 7.73
CA VAL A 345 -9.05 -8.66 7.06
C VAL A 345 -8.78 -10.09 7.52
N ALA A 346 -7.52 -10.50 7.66
CA ALA A 346 -7.17 -11.82 8.22
C ALA A 346 -7.63 -11.98 9.68
N LYS A 347 -7.71 -10.87 10.42
CA LYS A 347 -8.23 -10.82 11.80
C LYS A 347 -9.74 -10.63 11.87
N GLY A 348 -10.45 -10.74 10.74
CA GLY A 348 -11.92 -10.67 10.67
C GLY A 348 -12.50 -9.26 10.78
N TYR A 349 -11.71 -8.22 10.51
CA TYR A 349 -12.20 -6.84 10.51
C TYR A 349 -13.25 -6.62 9.41
N ALA A 350 -14.44 -6.17 9.82
CA ALA A 350 -15.53 -5.81 8.92
C ALA A 350 -15.44 -4.32 8.59
N TYR A 351 -14.76 -3.97 7.49
CA TYR A 351 -14.61 -2.60 7.02
C TYR A 351 -15.93 -1.98 6.56
N SER A 352 -16.15 -0.69 6.83
CA SER A 352 -17.46 -0.04 6.65
C SER A 352 -17.74 0.49 5.24
N ASN A 353 -16.70 0.69 4.43
CA ASN A 353 -16.71 1.50 3.20
C ASN A 353 -17.14 2.96 3.40
N GLN A 354 -17.11 3.48 4.63
CA GLN A 354 -17.61 4.82 4.99
C GLN A 354 -16.64 5.56 5.93
N PRO A 355 -15.40 5.86 5.50
CA PRO A 355 -14.52 6.72 6.29
C PRO A 355 -15.08 8.14 6.43
N ASP A 356 -14.68 8.85 7.49
CA ASP A 356 -15.08 10.25 7.72
C ASP A 356 -14.27 11.22 6.84
N LEU A 357 -14.63 11.28 5.56
CA LEU A 357 -13.97 12.14 4.56
C LEU A 357 -14.05 13.63 4.92
N LYS A 358 -15.01 14.06 5.75
CA LYS A 358 -15.09 15.47 6.19
C LYS A 358 -14.02 15.78 7.21
N ALA A 359 -13.81 14.90 8.18
CA ALA A 359 -12.72 15.03 9.14
C ALA A 359 -11.36 14.97 8.43
N HIS A 360 -11.20 14.05 7.48
CA HIS A 360 -9.94 13.90 6.73
C HIS A 360 -9.66 15.11 5.81
N ALA A 361 -10.68 15.70 5.20
CA ALA A 361 -10.53 16.93 4.43
C ALA A 361 -10.01 18.10 5.27
N GLN A 362 -10.37 18.18 6.56
CA GLN A 362 -9.80 19.18 7.48
C GLN A 362 -8.29 18.93 7.71
N VAL A 363 -7.89 17.67 7.90
CA VAL A 363 -6.47 17.30 8.03
C VAL A 363 -5.69 17.68 6.77
N ALA A 364 -6.26 17.42 5.58
CA ALA A 364 -5.65 17.82 4.31
C ALA A 364 -5.49 19.33 4.17
N LEU A 365 -6.50 20.12 4.61
CA LEU A 365 -6.45 21.57 4.63
C LEU A 365 -5.37 22.10 5.59
N ASP A 366 -5.30 21.55 6.80
CA ASP A 366 -4.31 21.95 7.81
C ASP A 366 -2.88 21.63 7.34
N ALA A 367 -2.68 20.45 6.71
CA ALA A 367 -1.42 20.08 6.09
C ALA A 367 -1.04 21.01 4.93
N ALA A 368 -2.00 21.38 4.08
CA ALA A 368 -1.77 22.32 2.98
C ALA A 368 -1.37 23.70 3.52
N ALA A 369 -2.08 24.20 4.53
CA ALA A 369 -1.82 25.52 5.11
C ALA A 369 -0.42 25.63 5.71
N GLN A 370 0.06 24.58 6.36
CA GLN A 370 1.39 24.55 6.98
C GLN A 370 2.53 24.22 5.99
N GLY A 371 2.22 23.66 4.82
CA GLY A 371 3.19 23.34 3.78
C GLY A 371 3.47 24.48 2.79
N ILE A 372 2.74 25.60 2.87
CA ILE A 372 2.96 26.77 2.00
C ILE A 372 4.25 27.51 2.42
N ILE A 373 5.17 27.67 1.47
CA ILE A 373 6.42 28.42 1.68
C ILE A 373 6.27 29.84 1.11
N LEU A 374 6.30 30.85 1.98
CA LEU A 374 6.36 32.26 1.58
C LEU A 374 7.80 32.62 1.14
N LEU A 375 8.07 32.55 -0.16
CA LEU A 375 9.40 32.81 -0.72
C LEU A 375 9.80 34.30 -0.70
N LYS A 376 8.82 35.19 -0.85
CA LYS A 376 9.06 36.64 -0.99
C LYS A 376 7.86 37.45 -0.48
N ASN A 377 8.12 38.45 0.35
CA ASN A 377 7.13 39.43 0.79
C ASN A 377 7.79 40.82 0.85
N GLU A 378 7.57 41.65 -0.17
CA GLU A 378 8.10 43.02 -0.24
C GLU A 378 6.98 44.02 -0.03
N ALA A 379 7.28 45.14 0.65
CA ALA A 379 6.34 46.24 0.88
C ALA A 379 5.00 45.79 1.50
N GLU A 380 5.03 44.80 2.39
CA GLU A 380 3.84 44.27 3.09
C GLU A 380 2.73 43.81 2.12
N ALA A 381 3.12 43.20 0.99
CA ALA A 381 2.19 42.70 -0.02
C ALA A 381 1.23 41.61 0.51
N LEU A 382 1.67 40.83 1.51
CA LEU A 382 0.85 39.85 2.21
C LEU A 382 0.86 40.08 3.74
N PRO A 383 -0.25 39.80 4.45
CA PRO A 383 -1.52 39.25 3.93
C PRO A 383 -2.36 40.28 3.16
N LEU A 384 -3.23 39.81 2.25
CA LEU A 384 -4.23 40.67 1.62
C LEU A 384 -5.21 41.18 2.67
N ALA A 385 -5.72 42.41 2.50
CA ALA A 385 -6.79 42.89 3.38
C ALA A 385 -8.10 42.19 3.01
N SER A 386 -8.92 41.87 4.01
CA SER A 386 -10.19 41.16 3.80
C SER A 386 -11.17 41.99 2.95
N GLY A 387 -11.89 41.31 2.04
CA GLY A 387 -12.95 41.92 1.24
C GLY A 387 -12.41 42.83 0.13
N GLN A 388 -11.19 42.58 -0.32
CA GLN A 388 -10.61 43.29 -1.46
C GLN A 388 -11.12 42.73 -2.78
N THR A 389 -11.00 43.54 -3.83
CA THR A 389 -11.16 43.06 -5.20
C THR A 389 -9.84 42.48 -5.69
N VAL A 390 -9.83 41.19 -6.04
CA VAL A 390 -8.64 40.45 -6.49
C VAL A 390 -8.77 40.13 -7.98
N ALA A 391 -7.77 40.52 -8.76
CA ALA A 391 -7.63 40.07 -10.14
C ALA A 391 -6.76 38.81 -10.18
N ALA A 392 -7.38 37.65 -10.38
CA ALA A 392 -6.69 36.36 -10.42
C ALA A 392 -6.21 36.02 -11.84
N PHE A 393 -4.90 36.06 -12.05
CA PHE A 393 -4.27 35.74 -13.34
C PHE A 393 -3.75 34.30 -13.42
N GLY A 394 -3.66 33.76 -14.64
CA GLY A 394 -3.05 32.46 -14.94
C GLY A 394 -4.04 31.30 -14.98
N ASN A 395 -3.79 30.30 -15.85
CA ASN A 395 -4.76 29.22 -16.09
C ASN A 395 -5.03 28.35 -14.86
N THR A 396 -4.05 28.25 -13.96
CA THR A 396 -4.14 27.43 -12.75
C THR A 396 -4.93 28.10 -11.63
N SER A 397 -5.37 29.36 -11.79
CA SER A 397 -6.28 29.99 -10.83
C SER A 397 -7.67 29.32 -10.85
N TYR A 398 -8.11 28.86 -12.02
CA TYR A 398 -9.37 28.14 -12.22
C TYR A 398 -9.17 26.64 -12.50
N ARG A 399 -8.13 26.25 -13.27
CA ARG A 399 -7.73 24.85 -13.46
C ARG A 399 -6.64 24.47 -12.47
N PHE A 400 -7.02 24.43 -11.21
CA PHE A 400 -6.10 24.19 -10.10
C PHE A 400 -5.42 22.83 -10.20
N ILE A 401 -4.14 22.77 -9.85
CA ILE A 401 -3.36 21.54 -9.81
C ILE A 401 -3.24 21.15 -8.34
N SER A 402 -4.08 20.22 -7.90
CA SER A 402 -4.10 19.72 -6.52
C SER A 402 -3.07 18.62 -6.26
N GLY A 403 -2.50 18.02 -7.31
CA GLY A 403 -1.50 16.97 -7.22
C GLY A 403 -0.87 16.63 -8.56
N GLY A 404 0.06 15.67 -8.56
CA GLY A 404 0.60 15.09 -9.78
C GLY A 404 -0.30 13.99 -10.36
N THR A 405 0.14 13.39 -11.46
CA THR A 405 -0.58 12.30 -12.14
C THR A 405 0.10 10.95 -11.92
N GLY A 406 -0.51 9.87 -12.43
CA GLY A 406 0.06 8.53 -12.37
C GLY A 406 -0.47 7.74 -11.19
N SER A 407 0.34 6.83 -10.63
CA SER A 407 -0.10 6.00 -9.52
C SER A 407 -0.33 6.78 -8.23
N GLY A 408 0.34 7.93 -8.04
CA GLY A 408 0.13 8.81 -6.88
C GLY A 408 -1.08 9.74 -6.95
N ASP A 409 -1.92 9.66 -8.00
CA ASP A 409 -3.15 10.46 -8.12
C ASP A 409 -4.26 9.97 -7.16
N VAL A 410 -5.33 10.73 -6.97
CA VAL A 410 -6.45 10.35 -6.09
C VAL A 410 -7.79 10.68 -6.73
N ASN A 411 -8.70 9.70 -6.71
CA ASN A 411 -10.09 9.93 -7.10
C ASN A 411 -10.85 10.64 -5.96
N SER A 412 -10.69 11.95 -5.89
CA SER A 412 -11.35 12.81 -4.90
C SER A 412 -12.77 13.22 -5.32
N ALA A 413 -13.63 13.50 -4.33
CA ALA A 413 -15.00 13.93 -4.59
C ALA A 413 -15.07 15.36 -5.17
N TYR A 414 -14.09 16.20 -4.84
CA TYR A 414 -14.01 17.58 -5.29
C TYR A 414 -12.57 18.11 -5.16
N THR A 415 -12.29 19.20 -5.87
CA THR A 415 -11.09 20.03 -5.68
C THR A 415 -11.53 21.48 -5.69
N VAL A 416 -11.01 22.29 -4.76
CA VAL A 416 -11.32 23.72 -4.67
C VAL A 416 -10.29 24.49 -5.48
N SER A 417 -10.74 25.30 -6.44
CA SER A 417 -9.83 26.16 -7.22
C SER A 417 -9.38 27.38 -6.41
N LEU A 418 -8.34 28.08 -6.85
CA LEU A 418 -7.89 29.31 -6.17
C LEU A 418 -9.00 30.37 -6.16
N VAL A 419 -9.71 30.54 -7.27
CA VAL A 419 -10.80 31.52 -7.40
C VAL A 419 -12.01 31.17 -6.52
N ASP A 420 -12.35 29.89 -6.42
CA ASP A 420 -13.41 29.42 -5.51
C ASP A 420 -13.00 29.60 -4.04
N GLY A 421 -11.72 29.33 -3.72
CA GLY A 421 -11.16 29.54 -2.38
C GLY A 421 -11.19 31.00 -1.95
N LEU A 422 -10.75 31.93 -2.82
CA LEU A 422 -10.80 33.37 -2.56
C LEU A 422 -12.24 33.88 -2.39
N THR A 423 -13.15 33.43 -3.26
CA THR A 423 -14.58 33.78 -3.16
C THR A 423 -15.18 33.24 -1.86
N GLY A 424 -14.85 32.01 -1.49
CA GLY A 424 -15.27 31.38 -0.23
C GLY A 424 -14.72 32.10 1.02
N ALA A 425 -13.56 32.76 0.91
CA ALA A 425 -12.97 33.59 1.96
C ALA A 425 -13.59 35.01 2.03
N GLY A 426 -14.46 35.37 1.09
CA GLY A 426 -15.18 36.66 1.06
C GLY A 426 -14.55 37.73 0.16
N ASP A 427 -13.54 37.39 -0.64
CA ASP A 427 -12.95 38.31 -1.61
C ASP A 427 -13.81 38.39 -2.89
N THR A 428 -13.77 39.54 -3.57
CA THR A 428 -14.48 39.74 -4.84
C THR A 428 -13.50 39.55 -6.00
N LEU A 429 -13.83 38.70 -6.97
CA LEU A 429 -13.00 38.56 -8.17
C LEU A 429 -13.28 39.71 -9.15
N SER A 430 -12.21 40.34 -9.64
CA SER A 430 -12.32 41.26 -10.78
C SER A 430 -12.70 40.47 -12.02
N GLU A 431 -13.65 41.01 -12.80
CA GLU A 431 -13.99 40.52 -14.14
C GLU A 431 -12.80 40.63 -15.12
#